data_AF-A0A351TK72-F1
#
_entry.id   AF-A0A351TK72-F1
#
_cell.length_a   1.000
_cell.length_b   1.000
_cell.length_c   1.000
_cell.angle_alpha   90.00
_cell.angle_beta   90.00
_cell.angle_gamma   90.00
#
_symmetry.space_group_name_H-M   'P 1'
#
loop_
_entity.id
_entity.type
_entity.pdbx_description
1 polymer ?
#
loop_
_entity_poly.entity_id
_entity_poly.type
_entity_poly.pdbx_seq_one_letter_code
_entity_poly.pdbx_strand_id
1 'polypeptide(L)'
;MCVEVPFGNGNKLRKGYCIGMGEVCKFDPARIKEVRGVVDGGVGIEGKMISLAGWIRKNYGSTMIQALKTVLPAKRSVKKVEHRTIQRISGREEIISLMGESGRRGQVAKERLLRELTEQETIPYEWVTGKLGVSPQTVSSLEKVGVIRILRSQTLRNPVKLEQKTDQKKLLSNEQRRIVDEVMADFDAGKPDVYLLHGITGSGKTFVYMQIVKEMVERGRQCIVLIPEIALTYQTLLR
;
A
#
# COMPACT_ATOMS: atom_id res chain seq x y z
N MET A 1 2.38 15.64 16.86
CA MET A 1 3.26 16.30 15.85
C MET A 1 4.72 15.88 16.09
N CYS A 2 5.52 15.66 15.04
CA CYS A 2 6.95 15.37 15.16
C CYS A 2 7.77 16.67 15.17
N VAL A 3 8.67 16.83 16.12
CA VAL A 3 9.45 18.06 16.34
C VAL A 3 10.93 17.76 16.52
N GLU A 4 11.79 18.72 16.20
CA GLU A 4 13.20 18.69 16.56
C GLU A 4 13.45 19.54 17.80
N VAL A 5 14.10 18.93 18.80
CA VAL A 5 14.38 19.56 20.09
C VAL A 5 15.84 19.34 20.47
N PRO A 6 16.54 20.35 21.01
CA PRO A 6 17.86 20.17 21.60
C PRO A 6 17.75 19.38 22.91
N PHE A 7 18.55 18.34 23.07
CA PHE A 7 18.49 17.45 24.24
C PHE A 7 19.86 17.25 24.91
N GLY A 8 19.87 17.25 26.25
CA GLY A 8 21.08 17.14 27.07
C GLY A 8 21.97 18.39 27.05
N ASN A 9 23.09 18.37 27.76
CA ASN A 9 23.99 19.53 27.91
C ASN A 9 24.64 19.95 26.59
N GLY A 10 24.93 18.99 25.70
CA GLY A 10 25.52 19.28 24.38
C GLY A 10 24.53 19.77 23.32
N ASN A 11 23.28 20.08 23.67
CA ASN A 11 22.23 20.57 22.75
C ASN A 11 22.08 19.73 21.47
N LYS A 12 22.36 18.42 21.54
CA LYS A 12 22.24 17.55 20.38
C LYS A 12 20.77 17.46 19.97
N LEU A 13 20.49 17.77 18.72
CA LEU A 13 19.12 17.73 18.20
C LEU A 13 18.63 16.30 18.15
N ARG A 14 17.43 16.10 18.70
CA ARG A 14 16.72 14.83 18.71
C ARG A 14 15.32 15.04 18.18
N LYS A 15 14.79 13.99 17.55
CA LYS A 15 13.38 13.94 17.16
C LYS A 15 12.54 13.58 18.38
N GLY A 16 11.52 14.37 18.62
CA GLY A 16 10.52 14.17 19.66
C GLY A 16 9.11 14.18 19.07
N TYR A 17 8.15 13.72 19.86
CA TYR A 17 6.75 13.79 19.52
C TYR A 17 6.02 14.63 20.55
N CYS A 18 5.33 15.68 20.10
CA CYS A 18 4.40 16.42 20.93
C CYS A 18 3.15 15.56 21.14
N ILE A 19 2.90 15.19 22.40
CA ILE A 19 1.79 14.34 22.86
C ILE A 19 0.64 15.13 23.47
N GLY A 20 0.82 16.43 23.69
CA GLY A 20 -0.14 17.33 24.30
C GLY A 20 0.45 18.74 24.44
N MET A 21 -0.43 19.71 24.58
CA MET A 21 -0.09 21.11 24.87
C MET A 21 -0.77 21.48 26.18
N GLY A 22 -0.10 22.29 26.99
CA GLY A 22 -0.65 22.81 28.24
C GLY A 22 -0.35 24.29 28.35
N GLU A 23 -1.23 25.03 29.03
CA GLU A 23 -1.09 26.48 29.22
C GLU A 23 -0.17 26.82 30.40
N VAL A 24 -0.08 25.92 31.38
CA VAL A 24 0.72 26.11 32.59
C VAL A 24 1.99 25.27 32.53
N CYS A 25 3.13 25.94 32.58
CA CYS A 25 4.41 25.25 32.68
C CYS A 25 4.70 24.85 34.13
N LYS A 26 4.92 23.55 34.38
CA LYS A 26 5.27 23.00 35.70
C LYS A 26 6.76 23.15 36.05
N PHE A 27 7.57 23.69 35.15
CA PHE A 27 9.00 23.85 35.30
C PHE A 27 9.37 25.31 35.08
N ASP A 28 10.49 25.74 35.67
CA ASP A 28 11.06 27.08 35.46
C ASP A 28 11.27 27.35 33.95
N PRO A 29 10.60 28.36 33.37
CA PRO A 29 10.73 28.71 31.96
C PRO A 29 12.17 28.95 31.51
N ALA A 30 13.05 29.48 32.37
CA ALA A 30 14.45 29.76 32.04
C ALA A 30 15.27 28.49 31.79
N ARG A 31 14.81 27.33 32.30
CA ARG A 31 15.48 26.03 32.13
C ARG A 31 14.94 25.22 30.95
N ILE A 32 13.93 25.74 30.26
CA ILE A 32 13.26 25.06 29.15
C ILE A 32 13.94 25.47 27.86
N LYS A 33 14.26 24.47 27.04
CA LYS A 33 14.83 24.71 25.71
C LYS A 33 13.72 24.82 24.70
N GLU A 34 13.88 25.74 23.76
CA GLU A 34 12.92 25.94 22.68
C GLU A 34 12.91 24.76 21.70
N VAL A 35 11.72 24.52 21.14
CA VAL A 35 11.55 23.58 20.03
C VAL A 35 12.13 24.24 18.78
N ARG A 36 13.11 23.59 18.14
CA ARG A 36 13.77 24.14 16.95
C ARG A 36 12.82 24.25 15.77
N GLY A 37 11.90 23.30 15.63
CA GLY A 37 10.92 23.29 14.56
C GLY A 37 10.16 21.99 14.45
N VAL A 38 9.17 22.01 13.56
CA VAL A 38 8.39 20.84 13.16
C VAL A 38 9.15 20.09 12.07
N VAL A 39 9.17 18.76 12.13
CA VAL A 39 9.84 17.95 11.10
C VAL A 39 8.90 17.75 9.91
N ASP A 40 9.24 18.37 8.78
CA ASP A 40 8.53 18.19 7.51
C ASP A 40 8.70 16.76 6.96
N GLY A 41 7.63 16.22 6.37
CA GLY A 41 7.61 14.84 5.87
C GLY A 41 7.68 13.76 6.97
N GLY A 42 7.50 14.14 8.24
CA GLY A 42 7.28 13.19 9.33
C GLY A 42 5.97 12.42 9.10
N VAL A 43 5.92 11.17 9.57
CA VAL A 43 4.64 10.43 9.62
C VAL A 43 3.70 11.26 10.47
N GLY A 44 2.60 11.74 9.88
CA GLY A 44 1.52 12.36 10.61
C GLY A 44 0.99 11.33 11.61
N ILE A 45 1.24 11.55 12.90
CA ILE A 45 0.67 10.70 13.94
C ILE A 45 -0.76 11.17 14.13
N GLU A 46 -1.71 10.34 13.72
CA GLU A 46 -3.11 10.57 14.04
C GLU A 46 -3.29 10.60 15.56
N GLY A 47 -4.09 11.54 16.07
CA GLY A 47 -4.35 11.67 17.51
C GLY A 47 -4.79 10.35 18.16
N LYS A 48 -5.54 9.52 17.42
CA LYS A 48 -5.96 8.18 17.85
C LYS A 48 -4.79 7.25 18.18
N MET A 49 -3.69 7.29 17.42
CA MET A 49 -2.49 6.49 17.71
C MET A 49 -1.79 6.96 18.98
N ILE A 50 -1.74 8.28 19.23
CA ILE A 50 -1.15 8.83 20.48
C ILE A 50 -2.00 8.38 21.68
N SER A 51 -3.33 8.44 21.56
CA SER A 51 -4.24 7.96 22.60
C SER A 51 -4.06 6.47 22.86
N LEU A 52 -3.92 5.65 21.81
CA LEU A 52 -3.64 4.22 21.94
C LEU A 52 -2.28 3.96 22.60
N ALA A 53 -1.23 4.70 22.22
CA ALA A 53 0.07 4.61 22.89
C ALA A 53 -0.01 5.02 24.37
N GLY A 54 -0.79 6.05 24.70
CA GLY A 54 -1.07 6.44 26.08
C GLY A 54 -1.77 5.34 26.88
N TRP A 55 -2.75 4.67 26.26
CA TRP A 55 -3.43 3.50 26.83
C TRP A 55 -2.44 2.35 27.03
N ILE A 56 -1.61 2.00 26.04
CA ILE A 56 -0.60 0.95 26.17
C ILE A 56 0.36 1.24 27.32
N ARG A 57 0.87 2.48 27.41
CA ARG A 57 1.72 2.92 28.51
C ARG A 57 1.05 2.69 29.87
N LYS A 58 -0.20 3.15 30.02
CA LYS A 58 -0.93 3.09 31.29
C LYS A 58 -1.21 1.65 31.73
N ASN A 59 -1.61 0.78 30.80
CA ASN A 59 -2.05 -0.58 31.13
C ASN A 59 -0.90 -1.58 31.24
N TYR A 60 0.22 -1.37 30.53
CA TYR A 60 1.33 -2.32 30.49
C TYR A 60 2.62 -1.79 31.14
N GLY A 61 2.59 -0.63 31.79
CA GLY A 61 3.75 -0.08 32.53
C GLY A 61 4.96 0.26 31.67
N SER A 62 4.77 0.58 30.39
CA SER A 62 5.86 0.91 29.45
C SER A 62 6.19 2.40 29.41
N THR A 63 7.32 2.77 28.81
CA THR A 63 7.62 4.19 28.53
C THR A 63 6.78 4.70 27.35
N MET A 64 6.43 5.99 27.35
CA MET A 64 5.65 6.59 26.26
C MET A 64 6.34 6.41 24.89
N ILE A 65 7.67 6.47 24.87
CA ILE A 65 8.43 6.28 23.63
C ILE A 65 8.36 4.84 23.10
N GLN A 66 8.33 3.83 23.98
CA GLN A 66 8.14 2.44 23.57
C GLN A 66 6.74 2.23 23.01
N ALA A 67 5.71 2.74 23.69
CA ALA A 67 4.33 2.65 23.21
C ALA A 67 4.09 3.42 21.91
N LEU A 68 4.72 4.58 21.71
CA LEU A 68 4.65 5.30 20.44
C LEU A 68 5.30 4.49 19.31
N LYS A 69 6.43 3.82 19.57
CA LYS A 69 7.10 3.01 18.54
C LYS A 69 6.26 1.82 18.07
N THR A 70 5.31 1.32 18.86
CA THR A 70 4.46 0.18 18.45
C THR A 70 3.29 0.59 17.56
N VAL A 71 2.76 1.80 17.73
CA VAL A 71 1.62 2.31 16.94
C VAL A 71 2.06 3.06 15.69
N LEU A 72 3.31 3.53 15.66
CA LEU A 72 3.83 4.27 14.51
C LEU A 72 4.20 3.33 13.37
N PRO A 73 3.81 3.65 12.12
CA PRO A 73 4.23 2.88 10.97
C PRO A 73 5.75 2.88 10.91
N ALA A 74 6.34 1.69 10.89
CA ALA A 74 7.74 1.54 10.57
C ALA A 74 7.97 2.22 9.20
N LYS A 75 9.00 3.07 9.09
CA LYS A 75 9.44 3.63 7.81
C LYS A 75 9.95 2.51 6.90
N ARG A 76 9.04 1.70 6.37
CA ARG A 76 9.30 0.87 5.20
C ARG A 76 8.96 1.75 4.02
N SER A 77 9.99 2.33 3.41
CA SER A 77 9.88 2.70 2.01
C SER A 77 9.57 1.42 1.25
N VAL A 78 8.27 1.13 1.06
CA VAL A 78 7.89 0.12 0.09
C VAL A 78 8.44 0.67 -1.23
N LYS A 79 9.53 0.08 -1.74
CA LYS A 79 10.07 0.44 -3.05
C LYS A 79 8.91 0.28 -4.02
N LYS A 80 8.37 1.40 -4.51
CA LYS A 80 7.41 1.40 -5.60
C LYS A 80 8.10 0.68 -6.76
N VAL A 81 7.53 -0.45 -7.18
CA VAL A 81 8.04 -1.13 -8.37
C VAL A 81 7.48 -0.34 -9.54
N GLU A 82 8.37 0.33 -10.27
CA GLU A 82 8.00 1.05 -11.48
C GLU A 82 7.99 0.05 -12.62
N HIS A 83 6.80 -0.32 -13.11
CA HIS A 83 6.68 -1.14 -14.30
C HIS A 83 6.80 -0.25 -15.53
N ARG A 84 7.73 -0.60 -16.41
CA ARG A 84 7.94 0.08 -17.69
C ARG A 84 7.47 -0.83 -18.82
N THR A 85 6.63 -0.30 -19.69
CA THR A 85 6.14 -0.97 -20.89
C THR A 85 6.47 -0.13 -22.11
N ILE A 86 7.04 -0.73 -23.13
CA ILE A 86 7.26 -0.11 -24.43
C ILE A 86 5.99 -0.31 -25.25
N GLN A 87 5.38 0.77 -25.70
CA GLN A 87 4.21 0.77 -26.57
C GLN A 87 4.59 1.32 -27.94
N ARG A 88 4.14 0.64 -29.00
CA ARG A 88 4.23 1.13 -30.37
C ARG A 88 3.29 2.32 -30.58
N ILE A 89 3.81 3.42 -31.12
CA ILE A 89 2.99 4.58 -31.54
C ILE A 89 2.79 4.55 -33.06
N SER A 90 3.84 4.20 -33.80
CA SER A 90 3.83 4.18 -35.26
C SER A 90 2.92 3.09 -35.86
N GLY A 91 2.39 3.39 -37.04
CA GLY A 91 1.65 2.43 -37.86
C GLY A 91 2.47 1.19 -38.20
N ARG A 92 1.82 0.06 -38.52
CA ARG A 92 2.53 -1.21 -38.79
C ARG A 92 3.47 -1.08 -40.00
N GLU A 93 3.03 -0.37 -41.03
CA GLU A 93 3.80 -0.13 -42.26
C GLU A 93 5.11 0.64 -41.99
N GLU A 94 5.05 1.65 -41.13
CA GLU A 94 6.20 2.46 -40.75
C GLU A 94 7.23 1.64 -39.95
N ILE A 95 6.77 0.77 -39.04
CA ILE A 95 7.63 -0.16 -38.30
C ILE A 95 8.32 -1.15 -39.25
N ILE A 96 7.60 -1.70 -40.23
CA ILE A 96 8.14 -2.63 -41.23
C ILE A 96 9.21 -1.94 -42.08
N SER A 97 8.97 -0.70 -42.50
CA SER A 97 9.96 0.11 -43.23
C SER A 97 11.24 0.32 -42.41
N LEU A 98 11.08 0.79 -41.16
CA LEU A 98 12.20 1.01 -40.23
C LEU A 98 12.95 -0.29 -39.90
N MET A 99 12.26 -1.42 -39.83
CA MET A 99 12.85 -2.74 -39.63
C MET A 99 13.74 -3.10 -40.83
N GLY A 100 13.26 -2.91 -42.06
CA GLY A 100 14.02 -3.15 -43.28
C GLY A 100 15.26 -2.26 -43.40
N GLU A 101 15.15 -0.97 -43.07
CA GLU A 101 16.30 -0.04 -43.03
C GLU A 101 17.33 -0.43 -41.97
N SER A 102 16.86 -0.85 -40.80
CA SER A 102 17.73 -1.24 -39.69
C SER A 102 18.50 -2.52 -40.01
N GLY A 103 17.86 -3.48 -40.69
CA GLY A 103 18.52 -4.70 -41.19
C GLY A 103 19.62 -4.37 -42.22
N ARG A 104 19.35 -3.47 -43.17
CA ARG A 104 20.34 -3.03 -44.18
C ARG A 104 21.56 -2.34 -43.56
N ARG A 105 21.38 -1.63 -42.44
CA ARG A 105 22.45 -0.91 -41.72
C ARG A 105 23.17 -1.77 -40.67
N GLY A 106 22.87 -3.08 -40.59
CA GLY A 106 23.45 -3.98 -39.60
C GLY A 106 23.04 -3.68 -38.15
N GLN A 107 21.92 -2.99 -37.93
CA GLN A 107 21.41 -2.62 -36.60
C GLN A 107 20.58 -3.75 -35.99
N VAL A 108 21.20 -4.92 -35.77
CA VAL A 108 20.53 -6.17 -35.40
C VAL A 108 19.69 -6.06 -34.12
N ALA A 109 20.11 -5.28 -33.12
CA ALA A 109 19.33 -5.07 -31.89
C ALA A 109 18.06 -4.25 -32.15
N LYS A 110 18.14 -3.21 -32.98
CA LYS A 110 16.99 -2.37 -33.34
C LYS A 110 15.99 -3.16 -34.19
N GLU A 111 16.48 -3.95 -35.14
CA GLU A 111 15.65 -4.83 -35.96
C GLU A 111 14.86 -5.84 -35.12
N ARG A 112 15.50 -6.50 -34.15
CA ARG A 112 14.82 -7.44 -33.23
C ARG A 112 13.67 -6.80 -32.48
N LEU A 113 13.87 -5.59 -31.94
CA LEU A 113 12.81 -4.87 -31.24
C LEU A 113 11.65 -4.49 -32.18
N LEU A 114 11.96 -3.99 -33.39
CA LEU A 114 10.93 -3.60 -34.36
C LEU A 114 10.12 -4.80 -34.85
N ARG A 115 10.74 -5.97 -34.98
CA ARG A 115 10.06 -7.22 -35.31
C ARG A 115 9.02 -7.58 -34.25
N GLU A 116 9.41 -7.61 -32.98
CA GLU A 116 8.48 -7.90 -31.89
C GLU A 116 7.35 -6.87 -31.80
N LEU A 117 7.65 -5.59 -32.06
CA LEU A 117 6.65 -4.53 -32.08
C LEU A 117 5.67 -4.63 -33.27
N THR A 118 6.03 -5.40 -34.30
CA THR A 118 5.11 -5.68 -35.42
C THR A 118 4.02 -6.67 -34.99
N GLU A 119 4.39 -7.66 -34.17
CA GLU A 119 3.50 -8.69 -33.65
C GLU A 119 2.72 -8.21 -32.42
N GLN A 120 3.38 -7.51 -31.50
CA GLN A 120 2.83 -7.04 -30.23
C GLN A 120 2.85 -5.52 -30.14
N GLU A 121 1.72 -4.90 -29.80
CA GLU A 121 1.67 -3.44 -29.65
C GLU A 121 2.37 -2.94 -28.38
N THR A 122 2.49 -3.80 -27.37
CA THR A 122 3.07 -3.46 -26.08
C THR A 122 3.96 -4.59 -25.57
N ILE A 123 5.15 -4.24 -25.09
CA ILE A 123 6.15 -5.19 -24.63
C ILE A 123 6.77 -4.71 -23.30
N PRO A 124 6.93 -5.57 -22.28
CA PRO A 124 7.61 -5.19 -21.05
C PRO A 124 9.06 -4.74 -21.29
N TYR A 125 9.45 -3.59 -20.72
CA TYR A 125 10.78 -3.01 -20.90
C TYR A 125 11.90 -3.96 -20.45
N GLU A 126 11.69 -4.67 -19.34
CA GLU A 126 12.63 -5.62 -18.77
C GLU A 126 12.87 -6.82 -19.69
N TRP A 127 11.84 -7.24 -20.43
CA TRP A 127 11.96 -8.29 -21.42
C TRP A 127 12.78 -7.83 -22.64
N VAL A 128 12.58 -6.59 -23.07
CA VAL A 128 13.35 -5.97 -24.17
C VAL A 128 14.84 -5.82 -23.81
N THR A 129 15.16 -5.29 -22.63
CA THR A 129 16.57 -5.11 -22.24
C THR A 129 17.25 -6.40 -21.78
N GLY A 130 16.49 -7.35 -21.22
CA GLY A 130 17.01 -8.61 -20.70
C GLY A 130 17.02 -9.72 -21.75
N LYS A 131 15.83 -10.18 -22.16
CA LYS A 131 15.70 -11.35 -23.05
C LYS A 131 16.00 -11.01 -24.51
N LEU A 132 15.53 -9.86 -24.98
CA LEU A 132 15.78 -9.42 -26.36
C LEU A 132 17.18 -8.85 -26.56
N GLY A 133 17.89 -8.53 -25.48
CA GLY A 133 19.25 -8.00 -25.51
C GLY A 133 19.36 -6.66 -26.22
N VAL A 134 18.33 -5.81 -26.11
CA VAL A 134 18.30 -4.48 -26.73
C VAL A 134 18.76 -3.44 -25.71
N SER A 135 19.73 -2.61 -26.08
CA SER A 135 20.27 -1.62 -25.14
C SER A 135 19.23 -0.53 -24.82
N PRO A 136 19.23 0.02 -23.59
CA PRO A 136 18.41 1.18 -23.22
C PRO A 136 18.57 2.37 -24.16
N GLN A 137 19.76 2.54 -24.74
CA GLN A 137 20.07 3.59 -25.71
C GLN A 137 19.29 3.42 -27.02
N THR A 138 19.12 2.17 -27.48
CA THR A 138 18.32 1.84 -28.68
C THR A 138 16.84 2.08 -28.43
N VAL A 139 16.35 1.75 -27.23
CA VAL A 139 14.97 2.07 -26.83
C VAL A 139 14.77 3.59 -26.77
N SER A 140 15.69 4.32 -26.14
CA SER A 140 15.61 5.78 -26.06
C SER A 140 15.69 6.47 -27.42
N SER A 141 16.48 5.94 -28.38
CA SER A 141 16.53 6.52 -29.73
C SER A 141 15.23 6.32 -30.49
N LEU A 142 14.59 5.14 -30.38
CA LEU A 142 13.27 4.90 -30.96
C LEU A 142 12.17 5.76 -30.32
N GLU A 143 12.25 6.00 -29.01
CA GLU A 143 11.32 6.89 -28.31
C GLU A 143 11.47 8.35 -28.76
N LYS A 144 12.72 8.83 -28.91
CA LYS A 144 13.01 10.19 -29.40
C LYS A 144 12.50 10.43 -30.83
N VAL A 145 12.55 9.41 -31.67
CA VAL A 145 12.06 9.48 -33.06
C VAL A 145 10.54 9.31 -33.13
N GLY A 146 9.87 9.04 -31.98
CA GLY A 146 8.42 8.94 -31.91
C GLY A 146 7.85 7.59 -32.34
N VAL A 147 8.69 6.58 -32.55
CA VAL A 147 8.28 5.24 -32.99
C VAL A 147 7.60 4.47 -31.85
N ILE A 148 8.09 4.68 -30.62
CA ILE A 148 7.60 4.03 -29.40
C ILE A 148 7.40 5.04 -28.27
N ARG A 149 6.60 4.66 -27.26
CA ARG A 149 6.44 5.37 -25.99
C ARG A 149 6.78 4.44 -24.83
N ILE A 150 7.52 4.93 -23.84
CA ILE A 150 7.67 4.19 -22.57
C ILE A 150 6.55 4.62 -21.61
N LEU A 151 5.59 3.72 -21.41
CA LEU A 151 4.57 3.87 -20.37
C LEU A 151 5.14 3.44 -19.02
N ARG A 152 4.97 4.29 -18.02
CA ARG A 152 5.34 4.01 -16.63
C ARG A 152 4.07 3.83 -15.81
N SER A 153 3.89 2.66 -15.24
CA SER A 153 2.83 2.43 -14.24
C SER A 153 3.46 2.21 -12.87
N GLN A 154 2.90 2.91 -11.88
CA GLN A 154 3.22 2.68 -10.47
C GLN A 154 2.12 1.80 -9.91
N THR A 155 2.42 0.53 -9.65
CA THR A 155 1.56 -0.30 -8.82
C THR A 155 2.17 -0.36 -7.42
N LEU A 156 1.34 -0.12 -6.41
CA LEU A 156 1.63 -0.64 -5.08
C LEU A 156 1.71 -2.16 -5.24
N ARG A 157 2.71 -2.79 -4.62
CA ARG A 157 2.74 -4.26 -4.52
C ARG A 157 1.48 -4.68 -3.78
N ASN A 158 0.46 -5.08 -4.52
CA ASN A 158 -0.61 -5.89 -3.99
C ASN A 158 -0.16 -7.35 -4.16
N PRO A 159 0.21 -8.05 -3.07
CA PRO A 159 0.67 -9.44 -3.15
C PRO A 159 -0.41 -10.39 -3.70
N VAL A 160 -1.66 -9.93 -3.85
CA VAL A 160 -2.76 -10.71 -4.40
C VAL A 160 -3.22 -10.08 -5.72
N LYS A 161 -2.91 -10.73 -6.84
CA LYS A 161 -3.68 -10.52 -8.07
C LYS A 161 -5.02 -11.23 -7.85
N LEU A 162 -6.07 -10.46 -7.53
CA LEU A 162 -7.43 -10.99 -7.45
C LEU A 162 -7.86 -11.35 -8.88
N GLU A 163 -7.62 -12.60 -9.29
CA GLU A 163 -8.43 -13.17 -10.36
C GLU A 163 -9.87 -13.13 -9.89
N GLN A 164 -10.75 -12.50 -10.67
CA GLN A 164 -12.19 -12.54 -10.43
C GLN A 164 -12.67 -13.98 -10.64
N LYS A 165 -12.45 -14.84 -9.64
CA LYS A 165 -13.23 -16.06 -9.54
C LYS A 165 -14.64 -15.63 -9.22
N THR A 166 -15.55 -15.94 -10.14
CA THR A 166 -16.98 -15.88 -9.93
C THR A 166 -17.30 -16.78 -8.75
N ASP A 167 -17.25 -16.26 -7.53
CA ASP A 167 -17.59 -17.02 -6.34
C ASP A 167 -19.09 -17.33 -6.49
N GLN A 168 -19.42 -18.61 -6.51
CA GLN A 168 -20.82 -19.03 -6.41
C GLN A 168 -21.40 -18.31 -5.20
N LYS A 169 -22.51 -17.58 -5.36
CA LYS A 169 -23.21 -16.90 -4.26
C LYS A 169 -23.47 -17.92 -3.15
N LYS A 170 -22.56 -18.03 -2.17
CA LYS A 170 -22.76 -18.85 -0.99
C LYS A 170 -23.82 -18.15 -0.15
N LEU A 171 -25.00 -18.75 -0.13
CA LEU A 171 -26.12 -18.25 0.65
C LEU A 171 -25.85 -18.52 2.14
N LEU A 172 -26.04 -17.51 2.97
CA LEU A 172 -26.01 -17.67 4.42
C LEU A 172 -27.17 -18.54 4.90
N SER A 173 -26.94 -19.32 5.96
CA SER A 173 -28.03 -19.95 6.69
C SER A 173 -28.92 -18.89 7.35
N ASN A 174 -30.13 -19.28 7.76
CA ASN A 174 -31.04 -18.36 8.46
C ASN A 174 -30.42 -17.80 9.76
N GLU A 175 -29.66 -18.62 10.50
CA GLU A 175 -28.97 -18.18 11.71
C GLU A 175 -27.85 -17.20 11.40
N GLN A 176 -27.03 -17.51 10.39
CA GLN A 176 -25.95 -16.63 9.96
C GLN A 176 -26.49 -15.29 9.46
N ARG A 177 -27.59 -15.30 8.69
CA ARG A 177 -28.25 -14.09 8.22
C ARG A 177 -28.76 -13.25 9.39
N ARG A 178 -29.43 -13.85 10.37
CA ARG A 178 -29.88 -13.12 11.58
C ARG A 178 -28.74 -12.40 12.29
N ILE A 179 -27.58 -13.06 12.44
CA ILE A 179 -26.40 -12.45 13.06
C ILE A 179 -25.92 -11.23 12.25
N VAL A 180 -25.85 -11.34 10.93
CA VAL A 180 -25.46 -10.22 10.07
C VAL A 180 -26.49 -9.09 10.19
N ASP A 181 -27.77 -9.40 10.08
CA ASP A 181 -28.85 -8.41 10.11
C ASP A 181 -28.86 -7.65 11.45
N GLU A 182 -28.65 -8.32 12.57
CA GLU A 182 -28.56 -7.71 13.91
C GLU A 182 -27.38 -6.73 14.00
N VAL A 183 -26.18 -7.17 13.64
CA VAL A 183 -24.97 -6.32 13.66
C VAL A 183 -25.13 -5.10 12.74
N MET A 184 -25.73 -5.29 11.56
CA MET A 184 -25.94 -4.20 10.61
C MET A 184 -27.04 -3.24 11.06
N ALA A 185 -28.11 -3.73 11.69
CA ALA A 185 -29.17 -2.88 12.23
C ALA A 185 -28.64 -1.95 13.34
N ASP A 186 -27.83 -2.47 14.25
CA ASP A 186 -27.20 -1.67 15.32
C ASP A 186 -26.24 -0.62 14.74
N PHE A 187 -25.45 -0.99 13.72
CA PHE A 187 -24.58 -0.07 13.03
C PHE A 187 -25.36 1.05 12.33
N ASP A 188 -26.40 0.71 11.56
CA ASP A 188 -27.21 1.67 10.80
C ASP A 188 -28.04 2.57 11.76
N ALA A 189 -28.38 2.09 12.95
CA ALA A 189 -28.98 2.87 14.04
C ALA A 189 -27.98 3.78 14.78
N GLY A 190 -26.69 3.76 14.41
CA GLY A 190 -25.64 4.57 15.04
C GLY A 190 -25.21 4.07 16.43
N LYS A 191 -25.47 2.80 16.76
CA LYS A 191 -25.16 2.17 18.05
C LYS A 191 -24.31 0.90 17.86
N PRO A 192 -23.11 0.99 17.23
CA PRO A 192 -22.27 -0.18 17.07
C PRO A 192 -21.80 -0.73 18.43
N ASP A 193 -21.80 -2.05 18.60
CA ASP A 193 -21.39 -2.72 19.83
C ASP A 193 -20.34 -3.84 19.59
N VAL A 194 -19.96 -4.54 20.66
CA VAL A 194 -19.02 -5.66 20.69
C VAL A 194 -19.80 -6.98 20.70
N TYR A 195 -19.66 -7.75 19.61
CA TYR A 195 -20.35 -9.03 19.45
C TYR A 195 -19.40 -10.22 19.61
N LEU A 196 -19.88 -11.26 20.30
CA LEU A 196 -19.21 -12.56 20.38
C LEU A 196 -19.91 -13.56 19.45
N LEU A 197 -19.28 -13.90 18.32
CA LEU A 197 -19.76 -14.97 17.46
C LEU A 197 -19.24 -16.34 17.92
N HIS A 198 -20.06 -17.05 18.69
CA HIS A 198 -19.74 -18.38 19.18
C HIS A 198 -20.16 -19.49 18.20
N GLY A 199 -19.28 -20.47 17.97
CA GLY A 199 -19.60 -21.63 17.15
C GLY A 199 -18.39 -22.54 16.94
N ILE A 200 -18.65 -23.82 16.67
CA ILE A 200 -17.61 -24.82 16.40
C ILE A 200 -16.88 -24.55 15.06
N THR A 201 -15.71 -25.16 14.86
CA THR A 201 -15.02 -25.11 13.56
C THR A 201 -15.91 -25.72 12.47
N GLY A 202 -15.94 -25.10 11.29
CA GLY A 202 -16.81 -25.56 10.20
C GLY A 202 -18.24 -24.99 10.22
N SER A 203 -18.68 -24.33 11.31
CA SER A 203 -20.02 -23.71 11.38
C SER A 203 -20.20 -22.47 10.47
N GLY A 204 -19.16 -22.09 9.73
CA GLY A 204 -19.22 -20.98 8.78
C GLY A 204 -19.06 -19.58 9.38
N LYS A 205 -18.47 -19.43 10.58
CA LYS A 205 -18.19 -18.10 11.19
C LYS A 205 -17.47 -17.14 10.24
N THR A 206 -16.52 -17.65 9.46
CA THR A 206 -15.79 -16.86 8.46
C THR A 206 -16.72 -16.24 7.41
N PHE A 207 -17.78 -16.94 6.99
CA PHE A 207 -18.76 -16.40 6.04
C PHE A 207 -19.54 -15.22 6.64
N VAL A 208 -19.90 -15.31 7.92
CA VAL A 208 -20.53 -14.20 8.65
C VAL A 208 -19.60 -12.99 8.68
N TYR A 209 -18.31 -13.18 9.01
CA TYR A 209 -17.33 -12.08 8.99
C TYR A 209 -17.20 -11.44 7.60
N MET A 210 -17.10 -12.25 6.54
CA MET A 210 -16.96 -11.74 5.17
C MET A 210 -18.22 -11.01 4.69
N GLN A 211 -19.41 -11.47 5.09
CA GLN A 211 -20.63 -10.74 4.78
C GLN A 211 -20.68 -9.38 5.49
N ILE A 212 -20.35 -9.31 6.79
CA ILE A 212 -20.28 -8.03 7.51
C ILE A 212 -19.26 -7.08 6.86
N VAL A 213 -18.07 -7.59 6.50
CA VAL A 213 -17.05 -6.80 5.81
C VAL A 213 -17.58 -6.28 4.47
N LYS A 214 -18.24 -7.13 3.70
CA LYS A 214 -18.85 -6.74 2.41
C LYS A 214 -19.88 -5.62 2.61
N GLU A 215 -20.82 -5.78 3.54
CA GLU A 215 -21.85 -4.79 3.87
C GLU A 215 -21.25 -3.44 4.28
N MET A 216 -20.16 -3.45 5.05
CA MET A 216 -19.44 -2.24 5.46
C MET A 216 -18.72 -1.58 4.28
N VAL A 217 -18.07 -2.36 3.41
CA VAL A 217 -17.38 -1.85 2.21
C VAL A 217 -18.37 -1.27 1.21
N GLU A 218 -19.52 -1.91 1.00
CA GLU A 218 -20.62 -1.39 0.16
C GLU A 218 -21.16 -0.05 0.68
N ARG A 219 -21.14 0.16 2.00
CA ARG A 219 -21.42 1.46 2.65
C ARG A 219 -20.24 2.46 2.59
N GLY A 220 -19.18 2.16 1.85
CA GLY A 220 -17.99 3.01 1.71
C GLY A 220 -17.12 3.09 2.97
N ARG A 221 -17.25 2.12 3.89
CA ARG A 221 -16.42 2.03 5.09
C ARG A 221 -15.19 1.15 4.84
N GLN A 222 -14.24 1.20 5.78
CA GLN A 222 -13.07 0.33 5.80
C GLN A 222 -13.17 -0.66 6.96
N CYS A 223 -12.66 -1.87 6.76
CA CYS A 223 -12.65 -2.91 7.77
C CYS A 223 -11.22 -3.36 8.09
N ILE A 224 -10.98 -3.72 9.35
CA ILE A 224 -9.75 -4.39 9.79
C ILE A 224 -10.13 -5.78 10.27
N VAL A 225 -9.56 -6.81 9.64
CA VAL A 225 -9.72 -8.20 10.07
C VAL A 225 -8.40 -8.67 10.67
N LEU A 226 -8.40 -8.97 11.97
CA LEU A 226 -7.22 -9.47 12.68
C LEU A 226 -7.29 -11.00 12.71
N ILE A 227 -6.25 -11.63 12.17
CA ILE A 227 -6.08 -13.09 12.20
C ILE A 227 -4.80 -13.46 12.97
N PRO A 228 -4.74 -14.66 13.59
CA PRO A 228 -3.50 -15.15 14.18
C PRO A 228 -2.38 -15.22 13.14
N GLU A 229 -1.14 -15.00 13.55
CA GLU A 229 0.04 -15.00 12.66
C GLU A 229 0.16 -16.29 11.83
N ILE A 230 -0.05 -17.44 12.47
CA ILE A 230 0.03 -18.77 11.84
C ILE A 230 -1.12 -19.00 10.83
N ALA A 231 -2.22 -18.26 10.96
CA ALA A 231 -3.37 -18.36 10.06
C ALA A 231 -3.20 -17.55 8.75
N LEU A 232 -2.11 -16.77 8.64
CA LEU A 232 -1.78 -15.97 7.44
C LEU A 232 -1.17 -16.83 6.32
N THR A 233 -1.79 -17.99 6.08
CA THR A 233 -1.49 -18.82 4.92
C THR A 233 -2.21 -18.25 3.69
N TYR A 234 -1.64 -18.50 2.50
CA TYR A 234 -2.15 -18.04 1.21
C TYR A 234 -3.65 -18.32 0.99
N GLN A 235 -4.19 -19.38 1.61
CA GLN A 235 -5.61 -19.75 1.54
C GLN A 235 -6.55 -18.76 2.23
N THR A 236 -6.12 -18.06 3.29
CA THR A 236 -6.93 -17.02 3.96
C THR A 236 -6.92 -15.73 3.16
N LEU A 237 -5.85 -15.44 2.42
CA LEU A 237 -5.70 -14.23 1.59
C LEU A 237 -6.40 -14.33 0.23
N LEU A 238 -6.59 -15.55 -0.28
CA LEU A 238 -7.26 -15.80 -1.57
C LEU A 238 -8.77 -16.04 -1.46
N ARG A 239 -9.32 -16.10 -0.24
CA ARG A 239 -10.75 -16.20 0.02
C ARG A 239 -11.34 -14.81 0.21
#